data_AF-A0A951U0I0-F1
#
_entry.id   AF-A0A951U0I0-F1
#
_cell.length_a   1.000
_cell.length_b   1.000
_cell.length_c   1.000
_cell.angle_alpha   90.00
_cell.angle_beta   90.00
_cell.angle_gamma   90.00
#
_symmetry.space_group_name_H-M   'P 1'
#
loop_
_entity.id
_entity.type
_entity.pdbx_description
1 polymer ?
#
loop_
_entity_poly.entity_id
_entity_poly.type
_entity_poly.pdbx_seq_one_letter_code
_entity_poly.pdbx_strand_id
1 'polypeptide(L)'
;MKPFVINKRFAVRMSFTFLLLIGTTVHQTSLQRWQSDLAASQEKANRSKTDEQDSRARIKSLSSDSTIALERVKAGCLPIVLTSNNRPARFQASSRVFDTQTFPANPKTPRFDQSGNPINGVRPLPEGLIICNGFGDTAIVGFDGAISDIKRVQPSHLAEFLTHYNRKQQEKSN
;
A
#
# COMPACT_ATOMS: atom_id res chain seq x y z
N MET A 1 -55.96 -18.24 58.55
CA MET A 1 -54.59 -17.99 58.06
C MET A 1 -53.63 -18.15 59.22
N LYS A 2 -52.77 -19.17 59.24
CA LYS A 2 -51.77 -19.35 60.31
C LYS A 2 -50.52 -18.52 59.97
N PRO A 3 -49.94 -17.74 60.90
CA PRO A 3 -48.74 -16.97 60.63
C PRO A 3 -47.56 -17.91 60.40
N PHE A 4 -46.76 -17.62 59.37
CA PHE A 4 -45.59 -18.41 59.00
C PHE A 4 -44.45 -18.11 59.98
N VAL A 5 -44.24 -19.00 60.96
CA VAL A 5 -43.17 -18.83 61.96
C VAL A 5 -41.88 -19.41 61.41
N ILE A 6 -40.98 -18.53 60.96
CA ILE A 6 -39.67 -18.94 60.43
C ILE A 6 -38.79 -19.41 61.58
N ASN A 7 -38.29 -20.64 61.47
CA ASN A 7 -37.35 -21.22 62.42
C ASN A 7 -36.03 -20.44 62.42
N LYS A 8 -35.62 -19.90 63.58
CA LYS A 8 -34.37 -19.11 63.71
C LYS A 8 -33.14 -19.83 63.16
N ARG A 9 -33.06 -21.15 63.30
CA ARG A 9 -31.93 -21.95 62.77
C ARG A 9 -31.96 -22.04 61.23
N PHE A 10 -33.14 -22.02 60.64
CA PHE A 10 -33.31 -22.00 59.18
C PHE A 10 -32.95 -20.62 58.61
N ALA A 11 -33.37 -19.53 59.26
CA ALA A 11 -33.03 -18.17 58.87
C ALA A 11 -31.50 -17.95 58.87
N VAL A 12 -30.80 -18.35 59.95
CA VAL A 12 -29.34 -18.19 60.05
C VAL A 12 -28.60 -18.98 58.95
N ARG A 13 -29.03 -20.21 58.65
CA ARG A 13 -28.42 -21.03 57.58
C ARG A 13 -28.63 -20.40 56.21
N MET A 14 -29.84 -19.93 55.91
CA MET A 14 -30.17 -19.29 54.63
C MET A 14 -29.42 -17.96 54.43
N SER A 15 -29.28 -17.16 55.50
CA SER A 15 -28.48 -15.92 55.44
C SER A 15 -27.01 -16.22 55.17
N PHE A 16 -26.43 -17.24 55.80
CA PHE A 16 -25.02 -17.60 55.59
C PHE A 16 -24.76 -18.09 54.16
N THR A 17 -25.64 -18.92 53.60
CA THR A 17 -25.54 -19.38 52.21
C THR A 17 -25.72 -18.24 51.22
N PHE A 18 -26.62 -17.31 51.49
CA PHE A 18 -26.87 -16.17 50.62
C PHE A 18 -25.67 -15.20 50.58
N LEU A 19 -25.05 -14.95 51.73
CA LEU A 19 -23.83 -14.14 51.82
C LEU A 19 -22.66 -14.79 51.08
N LEU A 20 -22.50 -16.11 51.17
CA LEU A 20 -21.48 -16.84 50.41
C LEU A 20 -21.71 -16.74 48.90
N LEU A 21 -22.96 -16.91 48.44
CA LEU A 21 -23.30 -16.78 47.02
C LEU A 21 -22.99 -15.37 46.49
N ILE A 22 -23.38 -14.31 47.22
CA ILE A 22 -23.04 -12.93 46.84
C ILE A 22 -21.52 -12.70 46.82
N GLY A 23 -20.80 -13.21 47.81
CA GLY A 23 -19.34 -13.08 47.86
C GLY A 23 -18.67 -13.69 46.63
N THR A 24 -19.11 -14.89 46.21
CA THR A 24 -18.55 -15.56 45.03
C THR A 24 -18.86 -14.85 43.71
N THR A 25 -20.08 -14.31 43.55
CA THR A 25 -20.46 -13.61 42.31
C THR A 25 -19.76 -12.25 42.17
N VAL A 26 -19.61 -11.50 43.26
CA VAL A 26 -18.84 -10.24 43.26
C VAL A 26 -17.37 -10.52 42.95
N HIS A 27 -16.80 -11.60 43.49
CA HIS A 27 -15.41 -11.97 43.21
C HIS A 27 -15.19 -12.44 41.76
N GLN A 28 -16.12 -13.20 41.19
CA GLN A 28 -16.04 -13.63 39.79
C GLN A 28 -16.16 -12.45 38.82
N THR A 29 -17.08 -11.52 39.07
CA THR A 29 -17.28 -10.35 38.21
C THR A 29 -16.10 -9.37 38.25
N SER A 30 -15.46 -9.20 39.40
CA SER A 30 -14.24 -8.39 39.49
C SER A 30 -13.05 -9.03 38.76
N LEU A 31 -12.88 -10.35 38.88
CA LEU A 31 -11.86 -11.12 38.15
C LEU A 31 -12.06 -11.02 36.64
N GLN A 32 -13.29 -11.16 36.15
CA GLN A 32 -13.60 -11.03 34.72
C GLN A 32 -13.27 -9.63 34.18
N ARG A 33 -13.60 -8.57 34.91
CA ARG A 33 -13.26 -7.19 34.52
C ARG A 33 -11.75 -6.97 34.49
N TRP A 34 -11.03 -7.48 35.48
CA TRP A 34 -9.58 -7.35 35.49
C TRP A 34 -8.93 -8.11 34.32
N GLN A 35 -9.42 -9.31 34.01
CA GLN A 35 -8.96 -10.06 32.84
C GLN A 35 -9.27 -9.34 31.52
N SER A 36 -10.45 -8.74 31.38
CA SER A 36 -10.80 -7.97 30.17
C SER A 36 -9.93 -6.72 30.03
N ASP A 37 -9.65 -6.01 31.12
CA ASP A 37 -8.81 -4.81 31.10
C ASP A 37 -7.36 -5.17 30.76
N LEU A 38 -6.86 -6.30 31.29
CA LEU A 38 -5.53 -6.81 30.96
C LEU A 38 -5.43 -7.19 29.48
N ALA A 39 -6.43 -7.89 28.95
CA ALA A 39 -6.49 -8.27 27.54
C ALA A 39 -6.56 -7.05 26.62
N ALA A 40 -7.40 -6.06 26.95
CA ALA A 40 -7.50 -4.80 26.20
C ALA A 40 -6.19 -4.01 26.21
N SER A 41 -5.49 -3.99 27.35
CA SER A 41 -4.17 -3.35 27.48
C SER A 41 -3.11 -4.05 26.64
N GLN A 42 -3.08 -5.38 26.65
CA GLN A 42 -2.17 -6.17 25.81
C GLN A 42 -2.48 -5.99 24.32
N GLU A 43 -3.75 -5.97 23.93
CA GLU A 43 -4.14 -5.75 22.54
C GLU A 43 -3.71 -4.36 22.05
N LYS A 44 -3.90 -3.31 22.87
CA LYS A 44 -3.44 -1.96 22.54
C LYS A 44 -1.91 -1.89 22.40
N ALA A 45 -1.17 -2.54 23.29
CA ALA A 45 0.29 -2.62 23.21
C ALA A 45 0.78 -3.39 21.98
N ASN A 46 0.07 -4.46 21.60
CA ASN A 46 0.38 -5.23 20.40
C ASN A 46 0.11 -4.42 19.14
N ARG A 47 -1.03 -3.71 19.06
CA ARG A 47 -1.35 -2.81 17.93
C ARG A 47 -0.28 -1.73 17.76
N SER A 48 0.15 -1.08 18.83
CA SER A 48 1.22 -0.07 18.72
C SER A 48 2.54 -0.64 18.20
N LYS A 49 2.88 -1.88 18.56
CA LYS A 49 4.08 -2.55 18.04
C LYS A 49 3.95 -2.89 16.56
N THR A 50 2.78 -3.36 16.13
CA THR A 50 2.50 -3.65 14.73
C THR A 50 2.55 -2.37 13.89
N ASP A 51 1.90 -1.30 14.34
CA ASP A 51 1.92 0.00 13.65
C ASP A 51 3.36 0.54 13.50
N GLU A 52 4.18 0.40 14.55
CA GLU A 52 5.58 0.81 14.49
C GLU A 52 6.38 -0.07 13.53
N GLN A 53 6.19 -1.39 13.54
CA GLN A 53 6.83 -2.30 12.59
C GLN A 53 6.44 -1.99 11.14
N ASP A 54 5.15 -1.73 10.88
CA ASP A 54 4.64 -1.37 9.56
C ASP A 54 5.21 -0.03 9.10
N SER A 55 5.32 0.95 9.99
CA SER A 55 5.95 2.24 9.69
C SER A 55 7.42 2.08 9.29
N ARG A 56 8.18 1.26 10.02
CA ARG A 56 9.59 0.97 9.73
C ARG A 56 9.75 0.20 8.43
N ALA A 57 8.89 -0.79 8.17
CA ALA A 57 8.88 -1.55 6.93
C ALA A 57 8.62 -0.64 5.72
N ARG A 58 7.66 0.30 5.84
CA ARG A 58 7.34 1.28 4.81
C ARG A 58 8.50 2.25 4.53
N ILE A 59 9.19 2.75 5.57
CA ILE A 59 10.36 3.63 5.37
C ILE A 59 11.49 2.87 4.68
N LYS A 60 11.75 1.62 5.10
CA LYS A 60 12.77 0.76 4.49
C LYS A 60 12.43 0.46 3.02
N SER A 61 11.17 0.16 2.71
CA SER A 61 10.74 -0.11 1.33
C SER A 61 10.87 1.14 0.46
N LEU A 62 10.50 2.32 0.95
CA LEU A 62 10.67 3.58 0.22
C LEU A 62 12.15 3.89 -0.05
N SER A 63 13.04 3.58 0.88
CA SER A 63 14.50 3.76 0.69
C SER A 63 15.02 2.79 -0.37
N SER A 64 14.63 1.52 -0.28
CA SER A 64 14.97 0.50 -1.29
C SER A 64 14.45 0.88 -2.67
N ASP A 65 13.20 1.32 -2.78
CA ASP A 65 12.59 1.70 -4.06
C ASP A 65 13.29 2.90 -4.69
N SER A 66 13.73 3.86 -3.87
CA SER A 66 14.49 5.02 -4.32
C SER A 66 15.84 4.61 -4.91
N THR A 67 16.56 3.72 -4.23
CA THR A 67 17.84 3.19 -4.71
C THR A 67 17.64 2.44 -6.03
N ILE A 68 16.65 1.56 -6.12
CA ILE A 68 16.37 0.81 -7.35
C ILE A 68 16.02 1.76 -8.51
N ALA A 69 15.23 2.82 -8.24
CA ALA A 69 14.92 3.83 -9.25
C ALA A 69 16.16 4.58 -9.75
N LEU A 70 17.09 4.94 -8.85
CA LEU A 70 18.37 5.54 -9.22
C LEU A 70 19.26 4.59 -10.02
N GLU A 71 19.35 3.34 -9.60
CA GLU A 71 20.14 2.33 -10.30
C GLU A 71 19.62 2.11 -11.72
N ARG A 72 18.30 2.03 -11.90
CA ARG A 72 17.67 1.90 -13.21
C ARG A 72 17.96 3.08 -14.14
N VAL A 73 17.84 4.31 -13.65
CA VAL A 73 18.14 5.49 -14.49
C VAL A 73 19.63 5.57 -14.83
N LYS A 74 20.51 5.17 -13.91
CA LYS A 74 21.96 5.10 -14.13
C LYS A 74 22.35 4.03 -15.14
N ALA A 75 21.74 2.84 -15.06
CA ALA A 75 21.95 1.72 -15.98
C ALA A 75 21.48 2.05 -17.41
N GLY A 76 20.51 2.97 -17.55
CA GLY A 76 19.97 3.38 -18.82
C GLY A 76 18.52 2.92 -18.96
N CYS A 77 17.60 3.79 -18.59
CA CYS A 77 16.18 3.62 -18.82
C CYS A 77 15.75 4.36 -20.09
N LEU A 78 14.73 3.84 -20.77
CA LEU A 78 14.09 4.52 -21.88
C LEU A 78 13.18 5.64 -21.32
N PRO A 79 13.46 6.92 -21.65
CA PRO A 79 12.60 7.99 -21.18
C PRO A 79 11.28 7.99 -21.96
N ILE A 80 10.17 8.02 -21.24
CA ILE A 80 8.82 8.04 -21.81
C ILE A 80 7.98 9.19 -21.26
N VAL A 81 7.17 9.77 -22.13
CA VAL A 81 6.04 10.64 -21.77
C VAL A 81 4.79 9.77 -21.92
N LEU A 82 3.91 9.73 -20.91
CA LEU A 82 2.72 8.87 -20.96
C LEU A 82 1.92 9.15 -22.24
N THR A 83 1.83 8.14 -23.09
CA THR A 83 1.38 8.25 -24.48
C THR A 83 -0.14 8.42 -24.61
N SER A 84 -0.91 8.13 -23.56
CA SER A 84 -2.38 8.23 -23.59
C SER A 84 -2.89 9.68 -23.64
N ASN A 85 -2.17 10.61 -23.01
CA ASN A 85 -2.53 12.02 -22.98
C ASN A 85 -1.40 12.95 -23.43
N ASN A 86 -0.26 12.38 -23.85
CA ASN A 86 0.95 13.10 -24.25
C ASN A 86 1.44 14.09 -23.16
N ARG A 87 1.03 13.87 -21.91
CA ARG A 87 1.40 14.70 -20.78
C ARG A 87 2.33 13.90 -19.86
N PRO A 88 3.30 14.56 -19.23
CA PRO A 88 4.03 13.95 -18.13
C PRO A 88 3.01 13.54 -17.05
N ALA A 89 2.97 12.26 -16.70
CA ALA A 89 2.24 11.78 -15.53
C ALA A 89 3.03 10.68 -14.81
N ARG A 90 2.63 10.38 -13.58
CA ARG A 90 3.22 9.29 -12.80
C ARG A 90 2.81 7.93 -13.36
N PHE A 91 3.71 6.95 -13.24
CA PHE A 91 3.40 5.59 -13.64
C PHE A 91 2.32 4.98 -12.73
N GLN A 92 1.36 4.33 -13.39
CA GLN A 92 0.29 3.55 -12.77
C GLN A 92 0.44 2.10 -13.23
N ALA A 93 0.23 1.16 -12.32
CA ALA A 93 0.30 -0.26 -12.64
C ALA A 93 -0.73 -0.61 -13.74
N SER A 94 -0.36 -1.53 -14.62
CA SER A 94 -1.20 -2.00 -15.74
C SER A 94 -1.54 -0.95 -16.81
N SER A 95 -1.08 0.30 -16.67
CA SER A 95 -1.15 1.25 -17.76
C SER A 95 -0.26 0.79 -18.91
N ARG A 96 -0.73 0.90 -20.14
CA ARG A 96 0.05 0.47 -21.31
C ARG A 96 0.92 1.60 -21.83
N VAL A 97 2.14 1.25 -22.20
CA VAL A 97 3.10 2.13 -22.87
C VAL A 97 3.35 1.64 -24.28
N PHE A 98 3.34 2.58 -25.22
CA PHE A 98 3.37 2.28 -26.65
C PHE A 98 4.63 2.86 -27.31
N ASP A 99 5.11 2.19 -28.34
CA ASP A 99 6.24 2.63 -29.13
C ASP A 99 5.84 3.80 -30.04
N THR A 100 6.40 4.98 -29.77
CA THR A 100 6.16 6.18 -30.55
C THR A 100 6.61 6.07 -32.00
N GLN A 101 7.57 5.19 -32.33
CA GLN A 101 8.01 4.97 -33.71
C GLN A 101 6.94 4.31 -34.59
N THR A 102 5.96 3.66 -33.95
CA THR A 102 4.86 2.97 -34.64
C THR A 102 3.63 3.84 -34.79
N PHE A 103 3.69 5.09 -34.32
CA PHE A 103 2.57 6.00 -34.43
C PHE A 103 2.40 6.43 -35.89
N PRO A 104 1.14 6.56 -36.36
CA PRO A 104 0.87 7.09 -37.69
C PRO A 104 1.56 8.44 -37.90
N ALA A 105 2.17 8.62 -39.07
CA ALA A 105 2.87 9.87 -39.42
C ALA A 105 1.93 11.09 -39.39
N ASN A 106 0.66 10.89 -39.76
CA ASN A 106 -0.36 11.92 -39.64
C ASN A 106 -0.89 11.96 -38.19
N PRO A 107 -0.69 13.07 -37.44
CA PRO A 107 -1.14 13.20 -36.05
C PRO A 107 -2.66 13.22 -35.90
N LYS A 108 -3.43 13.45 -36.98
CA LYS A 108 -4.89 13.39 -36.98
C LYS A 108 -5.44 11.96 -37.05
N THR A 109 -4.62 10.98 -37.43
CA THR A 109 -5.04 9.59 -37.47
C THR A 109 -5.21 9.07 -36.04
N PRO A 110 -6.39 8.54 -35.68
CA PRO A 110 -6.63 8.07 -34.33
C PRO A 110 -5.68 6.91 -34.00
N ARG A 111 -5.05 6.98 -32.82
CA ARG A 111 -4.07 5.99 -32.34
C ARG A 111 -4.71 4.90 -31.49
N PHE A 112 -5.83 5.25 -30.85
CA PHE A 112 -6.58 4.40 -29.95
C PHE A 112 -8.05 4.43 -30.32
N ASP A 113 -8.75 3.33 -30.10
CA ASP A 113 -10.21 3.28 -30.19
C ASP A 113 -10.87 3.98 -28.98
N GLN A 114 -12.21 4.00 -28.94
CA GLN A 114 -12.96 4.58 -27.83
C GLN A 114 -12.75 3.85 -26.48
N SER A 115 -12.26 2.61 -26.52
CA SER A 115 -11.97 1.77 -25.36
C SER A 115 -10.50 1.86 -24.92
N GLY A 116 -9.66 2.61 -25.61
CA GLY A 116 -8.25 2.79 -25.31
C GLY A 116 -7.31 1.70 -25.87
N ASN A 117 -7.79 0.83 -26.76
CA ASN A 117 -6.94 -0.17 -27.42
C ASN A 117 -6.18 0.44 -28.60
N PRO A 118 -4.93 0.00 -28.86
CA PRO A 118 -4.16 0.49 -29.99
C PRO A 118 -4.81 0.11 -31.33
N ILE A 119 -4.83 1.06 -32.26
CA ILE A 119 -5.28 0.86 -33.65
C ILE A 119 -4.23 1.42 -34.63
N ASN A 120 -4.39 1.20 -35.93
CA ASN A 120 -3.52 1.75 -36.98
C ASN A 120 -2.02 1.43 -36.81
N GLY A 121 -1.71 0.21 -36.37
CA GLY A 121 -0.34 -0.29 -36.27
C GLY A 121 0.45 0.20 -35.05
N VAL A 122 -0.21 0.87 -34.10
CA VAL A 122 0.41 1.22 -32.80
C VAL A 122 0.77 -0.05 -32.05
N ARG A 123 2.05 -0.23 -31.71
CA ARG A 123 2.52 -1.39 -30.97
C ARG A 123 2.84 -1.04 -29.52
N PRO A 124 2.52 -1.92 -28.56
CA PRO A 124 3.03 -1.78 -27.21
C PRO A 124 4.56 -1.86 -27.20
N LEU A 125 5.20 -1.24 -26.20
CA LEU A 125 6.63 -1.45 -25.96
C LEU A 125 6.90 -2.92 -25.62
N PRO A 126 8.04 -3.47 -26.05
CA PRO A 126 8.39 -4.86 -25.77
C PRO A 126 8.63 -5.08 -24.28
N GLU A 127 8.31 -6.29 -23.83
CA GLU A 127 8.48 -6.74 -22.45
C GLU A 127 9.96 -6.72 -22.03
N GLY A 128 10.20 -6.49 -20.74
CA GLY A 128 11.52 -6.47 -20.12
C GLY A 128 12.24 -5.12 -20.21
N LEU A 129 11.72 -4.15 -20.98
CA LEU A 129 12.33 -2.82 -21.06
C LEU A 129 12.20 -2.05 -19.74
N ILE A 130 13.27 -1.35 -19.37
CA ILE A 130 13.27 -0.42 -18.25
C ILE A 130 12.89 0.97 -18.77
N ILE A 131 11.82 1.53 -18.23
CA ILE A 131 11.30 2.85 -18.61
C ILE A 131 11.38 3.83 -17.44
N CYS A 132 11.46 5.13 -17.75
CA CYS A 132 11.51 6.18 -16.74
C CYS A 132 10.81 7.46 -17.19
N ASN A 133 10.36 8.26 -16.21
CA ASN A 133 9.73 9.56 -16.45
C ASN A 133 10.44 10.69 -15.68
N GLY A 134 10.11 11.94 -16.02
CA GLY A 134 10.64 13.12 -15.34
C GLY A 134 10.13 13.34 -13.91
N PHE A 135 9.24 12.50 -13.38
CA PHE A 135 8.80 12.57 -11.98
C PHE A 135 9.62 11.70 -11.04
N GLY A 136 10.62 10.99 -11.55
CA GLY A 136 11.43 10.07 -10.76
C GLY A 136 10.83 8.69 -10.59
N ASP A 137 9.89 8.30 -11.45
CA ASP A 137 9.41 6.93 -11.51
C ASP A 137 10.24 6.14 -12.53
N THR A 138 10.54 4.89 -12.17
CA THR A 138 11.06 3.86 -13.09
C THR A 138 10.16 2.65 -13.03
N ALA A 139 10.07 1.89 -14.11
CA ALA A 139 9.27 0.69 -14.18
C ALA A 139 9.83 -0.30 -15.19
N ILE A 140 9.32 -1.53 -15.16
CA ILE A 140 9.57 -2.55 -16.15
C ILE A 140 8.33 -2.66 -17.04
N VAL A 141 8.53 -2.84 -18.33
CA VAL A 141 7.45 -3.16 -19.25
C VAL A 141 7.14 -4.66 -19.15
N GLY A 142 5.92 -5.00 -18.78
CA GLY A 142 5.38 -6.36 -18.76
C GLY A 142 4.62 -6.70 -20.04
N PHE A 143 3.82 -7.77 -19.96
CA PHE A 143 3.01 -8.26 -21.08
C PHE A 143 2.11 -7.19 -21.70
N ASP A 144 1.98 -7.20 -23.03
CA ASP A 144 1.23 -6.20 -23.83
C ASP A 144 1.61 -4.73 -23.56
N GLY A 145 2.85 -4.47 -23.14
CA GLY A 145 3.32 -3.13 -22.84
C GLY A 145 2.82 -2.59 -21.50
N ALA A 146 2.27 -3.43 -20.62
CA ALA A 146 1.75 -3.02 -19.34
C ALA A 146 2.88 -2.60 -18.37
N ILE A 147 2.74 -1.48 -17.68
CA ILE A 147 3.71 -1.05 -16.67
C ILE A 147 3.64 -2.00 -15.46
N SER A 148 4.78 -2.55 -15.08
CA SER A 148 4.99 -3.40 -13.91
C SER A 148 6.20 -2.93 -13.08
N ASP A 149 6.28 -3.39 -11.83
CA ASP A 149 7.39 -3.13 -10.90
C ASP A 149 7.85 -1.65 -10.83
N ILE A 150 6.90 -0.78 -10.49
CA ILE A 150 7.14 0.67 -10.39
C ILE A 150 7.97 0.96 -9.14
N LYS A 151 9.11 1.64 -9.34
CA LYS A 151 10.00 2.12 -8.29
C LYS A 151 10.11 3.63 -8.36
N ARG A 152 9.96 4.28 -7.22
CA ARG A 152 9.88 5.74 -7.13
C ARG A 152 11.06 6.29 -6.35
N VAL A 153 11.70 7.29 -6.92
CA VAL A 153 12.73 8.04 -6.22
C VAL A 153 12.12 8.83 -5.07
N GLN A 154 12.82 8.86 -3.95
CA GLN A 154 12.47 9.77 -2.86
C GLN A 154 12.80 11.23 -3.25
N PRO A 155 12.10 12.21 -2.68
CA PRO A 155 12.35 13.63 -2.96
C PRO A 155 13.82 14.05 -2.77
N SER A 156 14.51 13.48 -1.77
CA SER A 156 15.93 13.76 -1.49
C SER A 156 16.88 13.35 -2.62
N HIS A 157 16.53 12.32 -3.39
CA HIS A 157 17.36 11.81 -4.49
C HIS A 157 16.86 12.25 -5.88
N LEU A 158 15.78 13.05 -5.94
CA LEU A 158 15.18 13.49 -7.19
C LEU A 158 16.15 14.32 -8.04
N ALA A 159 16.97 15.17 -7.40
CA ALA A 159 17.95 15.98 -8.11
C ALA A 159 18.97 15.11 -8.87
N GLU A 160 19.51 14.10 -8.20
CA GLU A 160 20.45 13.13 -8.80
C GLU A 160 19.79 12.34 -9.94
N PHE A 161 18.56 11.86 -9.71
CA PHE A 161 17.78 11.18 -10.74
C PHE A 161 17.64 12.04 -12.00
N LEU A 162 17.27 13.32 -11.84
CA LEU A 162 17.04 14.23 -12.95
C LEU A 162 18.31 14.52 -13.75
N THR A 163 19.49 14.55 -13.10
CA THR A 163 20.77 14.66 -13.81
C THR A 163 20.96 13.51 -14.81
N HIS A 164 20.70 12.27 -14.38
CA HIS A 164 20.83 11.11 -15.25
C HIS A 164 19.72 11.04 -16.32
N TYR A 165 18.48 11.38 -15.95
CA TYR A 165 17.33 11.41 -16.86
C TYR A 165 17.52 12.45 -17.98
N ASN A 166 17.93 13.68 -17.63
CA ASN A 166 18.10 14.76 -18.60
C ASN A 166 19.25 14.48 -19.57
N ARG A 167 20.34 13.88 -19.09
CA ARG A 167 21.45 13.42 -19.96
C ARG A 167 20.93 12.47 -21.04
N LYS A 168 20.05 11.53 -20.69
CA LYS A 168 19.47 10.56 -21.63
C LYS A 168 18.50 11.19 -22.63
N GLN A 169 17.78 12.24 -22.23
CA GLN A 169 16.93 13.00 -23.15
C GLN A 169 17.77 13.75 -24.21
N GLN A 170 18.89 14.34 -23.80
CA GLN A 170 19.81 15.02 -24.72
C GLN A 170 20.46 14.06 -25.72
N GLU A 171 20.89 12.87 -25.28
CA GLU A 171 21.43 11.82 -26.17
C GLU A 171 20.43 11.38 -27.25
N LYS A 172 19.12 11.44 -26.99
CA LYS A 172 18.07 11.04 -27.94
C LYS A 172 17.72 12.14 -28.95
N SER A 173 18.18 13.37 -28.71
CA SER A 173 17.85 14.56 -29.53
C SER A 173 18.94 14.93 -30.53
N ASN A 174 20.11 14.28 -30.44
CA ASN A 174 21.23 14.36 -31.37
C ASN A 174 21.24 13.14 -32.29
#